data_AF-A0A3M7A7Z7-F1
#
_entry.id   AF-A0A3M7A7Z7-F1
#
_cell.length_a   1.000
_cell.length_b   1.000
_cell.length_c   1.000
_cell.angle_alpha   90.00
_cell.angle_beta   90.00
_cell.angle_gamma   90.00
#
_symmetry.space_group_name_H-M   'P 1'
#
loop_
_entity.id
_entity.type
_entity.pdbx_description
1 polymer ?
#
loop_
_entity_poly.entity_id
_entity_poly.type
_entity_poly.pdbx_seq_one_letter_code
_entity_poly.pdbx_strand_id
1 'polypeptide(L)'
;MALASFLPEVEPLVFAIFFGAFALLATFYHNLTNRPAFPKNAPKLTSIAWPIVGSHQFFTNRWEFYQAAKAGSKTGNFSFYAGQHPVVGVSGQEARKMFFDTSVKELGFSEGYAALLGGTPEVKREGGPAKSSLEDNSFTGYFHKRLINLVKGNRLKNGLSQLMKDARANFDNLAADPNRRTDPFESVYRLVFQFTMRTVACNEIADDPVVLAKCLEYFEMIESTATPFSIMYPWLPLPAKLKRTWGGAQLYMIFKRIVDARHAEGRREDDGLQYLLDQGDNITDIITFVLG
;
A
#
# COMPACT_ATOMS: atom_id res chain seq x y z
N MET A 1 -59.60 24.42 -6.05
CA MET A 1 -58.63 25.25 -6.82
C MET A 1 -57.78 25.99 -5.79
N ALA A 2 -56.46 26.07 -5.98
CA ALA A 2 -55.47 26.72 -5.10
C ALA A 2 -54.97 25.96 -3.85
N LEU A 3 -54.25 24.85 -4.07
CA LEU A 3 -53.16 24.41 -3.17
C LEU A 3 -51.90 23.93 -3.93
N ALA A 4 -51.93 23.96 -5.26
CA ALA A 4 -50.82 23.51 -6.12
C ALA A 4 -49.89 24.66 -6.57
N SER A 5 -50.10 25.90 -6.10
CA SER A 5 -49.42 27.10 -6.61
C SER A 5 -48.30 27.64 -5.73
N PHE A 6 -47.78 26.85 -4.78
CA PHE A 6 -46.76 27.31 -3.81
C PHE A 6 -45.45 26.55 -3.84
N LEU A 7 -45.29 25.57 -4.73
CA LEU A 7 -43.96 25.03 -5.00
C LEU A 7 -43.44 25.74 -6.25
N PRO A 8 -42.33 26.50 -6.16
CA PRO A 8 -41.68 26.99 -7.36
C PRO A 8 -41.39 25.79 -8.27
N GLU A 9 -41.36 26.00 -9.58
CA GLU A 9 -40.81 25.03 -10.53
C GLU A 9 -39.32 24.84 -10.19
N VAL A 10 -39.06 24.06 -9.14
CA VAL A 10 -37.73 23.67 -8.74
C VAL A 10 -37.28 22.71 -9.84
N GLU A 11 -36.34 23.17 -10.67
CA GLU A 11 -35.85 22.38 -11.79
C GLU A 11 -35.53 20.94 -11.32
N PRO A 12 -35.84 19.91 -12.12
CA PRO A 12 -35.50 18.52 -11.81
C PRO A 12 -34.03 18.34 -11.39
N LEU A 13 -33.14 19.22 -11.89
CA LEU A 13 -31.73 19.30 -11.49
C LEU A 13 -31.54 19.66 -10.01
N VAL A 14 -32.31 20.60 -9.46
CA VAL A 14 -32.22 21.02 -8.06
C VAL A 14 -32.72 19.92 -7.13
N PHE A 15 -33.79 19.20 -7.50
CA PHE A 15 -34.21 18.00 -6.77
C PHE A 15 -33.14 16.91 -6.82
N ALA A 16 -32.56 16.63 -8.00
CA ALA A 16 -31.49 15.65 -8.14
C ALA A 16 -30.26 16.01 -7.29
N ILE A 17 -29.86 17.29 -7.26
CA ILE A 17 -28.77 17.79 -6.40
C ILE A 17 -29.12 17.61 -4.92
N PHE A 18 -30.32 17.98 -4.50
CA PHE A 18 -30.72 17.89 -3.09
C PHE A 18 -30.79 16.44 -2.61
N PHE A 19 -31.44 15.54 -3.36
CA PHE A 19 -31.50 14.12 -3.01
C PHE A 19 -30.12 13.46 -3.10
N GLY A 20 -29.30 13.83 -4.08
CA GLY A 20 -27.92 13.38 -4.19
C GLY A 20 -27.08 13.81 -2.99
N ALA A 21 -27.15 15.08 -2.59
CA ALA A 21 -26.46 15.61 -1.42
C ALA A 21 -26.96 14.95 -0.11
N PHE A 22 -28.28 14.77 0.04
CA PHE A 22 -28.85 14.10 1.20
C PHE A 22 -28.41 12.63 1.28
N ALA A 23 -28.43 11.89 0.16
CA ALA A 23 -27.94 10.52 0.10
C ALA A 23 -26.45 10.45 0.47
N LEU A 24 -25.61 11.33 -0.06
CA LEU A 24 -24.19 11.42 0.30
C LEU A 24 -23.98 11.71 1.79
N LEU A 25 -24.73 12.66 2.36
CA LEU A 25 -24.66 12.98 3.79
C LEU A 25 -25.16 11.84 4.68
N ALA A 26 -26.23 11.16 4.29
CA ALA A 26 -26.77 10.00 4.99
C ALA A 26 -25.78 8.82 4.94
N THR A 27 -25.17 8.56 3.78
CA THR A 27 -24.09 7.56 3.64
C THR A 27 -22.87 7.95 4.47
N PHE A 28 -22.46 9.22 4.46
CA PHE A 28 -21.35 9.71 5.27
C PHE A 28 -21.62 9.53 6.76
N TYR A 29 -22.81 9.92 7.23
CA TYR A 29 -23.23 9.73 8.62
C TYR A 29 -23.26 8.24 8.99
N HIS A 30 -23.91 7.41 8.19
CA HIS A 30 -24.00 5.96 8.44
C HIS A 30 -22.62 5.32 8.57
N ASN A 31 -21.71 5.58 7.62
CA ASN A 31 -20.36 5.00 7.65
C ASN A 31 -19.49 5.56 8.79
N LEU A 32 -19.72 6.80 9.23
CA LEU A 32 -19.02 7.37 10.38
C LEU A 32 -19.51 6.80 11.72
N THR A 33 -20.79 6.52 11.85
CA THR A 33 -21.39 6.01 13.10
C THR A 33 -21.34 4.50 13.20
N ASN A 34 -21.33 3.77 12.08
CA ASN A 34 -21.36 2.31 12.04
C ASN A 34 -19.95 1.71 12.11
N ARG A 35 -19.15 2.15 13.09
CA ARG A 35 -17.81 1.60 13.34
C ARG A 35 -17.92 0.35 14.21
N PRO A 36 -17.10 -0.70 13.96
CA PRO A 36 -17.06 -1.86 14.83
C PRO A 36 -16.70 -1.46 16.27
N ALA A 37 -17.52 -1.89 17.23
CA ALA A 37 -17.27 -1.60 18.63
C ALA A 37 -16.02 -2.34 19.14
N PHE A 38 -15.27 -1.71 20.04
CA PHE A 38 -14.18 -2.38 20.75
C PHE A 38 -14.72 -3.49 21.67
N PRO A 39 -14.00 -4.64 21.79
CA PRO A 39 -14.27 -5.63 22.81
C PRO A 39 -14.26 -5.02 24.23
N LYS A 40 -15.04 -5.59 25.15
CA LYS A 40 -15.17 -5.06 26.53
C LYS A 40 -13.85 -5.00 27.32
N ASN A 41 -12.90 -5.87 26.98
CA ASN A 41 -11.57 -5.95 27.58
C ASN A 41 -10.50 -5.14 26.83
N ALA A 42 -10.88 -4.40 25.79
CA ALA A 42 -9.93 -3.55 25.07
C ALA A 42 -9.43 -2.40 25.95
N PRO A 43 -8.21 -1.89 25.72
CA PRO A 43 -7.74 -0.67 26.35
C PRO A 43 -8.70 0.51 26.12
N LYS A 44 -8.65 1.51 27.00
CA LYS A 44 -9.53 2.67 26.89
C LYS A 44 -9.29 3.44 25.59
N LEU A 45 -10.38 3.94 25.01
CA LEU A 45 -10.32 4.86 23.87
C LEU A 45 -9.54 6.12 24.29
N THR A 46 -8.57 6.53 23.48
CA THR A 46 -7.81 7.76 23.72
C THR A 46 -8.74 8.97 23.66
N SER A 47 -8.55 9.93 24.57
CA SER A 47 -9.28 11.21 24.58
C SER A 47 -8.82 12.18 23.49
N ILE A 48 -7.73 11.86 22.77
CA ILE A 48 -7.14 12.70 21.73
C ILE A 48 -7.96 12.63 20.43
N ALA A 49 -8.67 11.52 20.20
CA ALA A 49 -9.46 11.33 18.99
C ALA A 49 -10.68 12.25 18.95
N TRP A 50 -11.00 12.77 17.76
CA TRP A 50 -12.20 13.59 17.57
C TRP A 50 -13.43 12.69 17.37
N PRO A 51 -14.60 13.00 17.96
CA PRO A 51 -15.78 12.13 17.89
C PRO A 51 -16.22 11.77 16.46
N ILE A 52 -16.14 12.72 15.53
CA ILE A 52 -16.61 12.55 14.15
C ILE A 52 -15.44 12.17 13.22
N VAL A 53 -14.37 12.95 13.23
CA VAL A 53 -13.22 12.77 12.31
C VAL A 53 -12.34 11.56 12.70
N GLY A 54 -12.43 11.09 13.94
CA GLY A 54 -11.58 10.03 14.46
C GLY A 54 -10.17 10.55 14.78
N SER A 55 -9.17 9.67 14.71
CA SER A 55 -7.78 9.99 15.05
C SER A 55 -7.03 10.60 13.87
N HIS A 56 -7.44 11.77 13.39
CA HIS A 56 -6.76 12.47 12.30
C HIS A 56 -5.25 12.64 12.55
N GLN A 57 -4.86 12.92 13.80
CA GLN A 57 -3.47 13.09 14.21
C GLN A 57 -2.62 11.82 13.98
N PHE A 58 -3.23 10.64 13.91
CA PHE A 58 -2.54 9.40 13.53
C PHE A 58 -1.97 9.47 12.10
N PHE A 59 -2.62 10.22 11.21
CA PHE A 59 -2.21 10.35 9.81
C PHE A 59 -1.31 11.55 9.55
N THR A 60 -1.41 12.62 10.34
CA THR A 60 -0.60 13.84 10.15
C THR A 60 0.60 13.95 11.07
N ASN A 61 0.51 13.46 12.32
CA ASN A 61 1.60 13.50 13.28
C ASN A 61 1.61 12.22 14.14
N ARG A 62 1.87 11.10 13.45
CA ARG A 62 1.71 9.75 14.00
C ARG A 62 2.49 9.52 15.29
N TRP A 63 3.74 9.97 15.32
CA TRP A 63 4.63 9.74 16.46
C TRP A 63 4.18 10.52 17.71
N GLU A 64 3.87 11.80 17.57
CA GLU A 64 3.38 12.61 18.68
C GLU A 64 2.02 12.12 19.18
N PHE A 65 1.10 11.79 18.26
CA PHE A 65 -0.19 11.18 18.59
C PHE A 65 0.01 9.92 19.45
N TYR A 66 0.91 9.03 19.01
CA TYR A 66 1.17 7.77 19.72
C TYR A 66 1.74 8.01 21.10
N GLN A 67 2.73 8.91 21.21
CA GLN A 67 3.38 9.24 22.48
C GLN A 67 2.40 9.88 23.47
N ALA A 68 1.57 10.83 23.01
CA ALA A 68 0.55 11.47 23.83
C ALA A 68 -0.53 10.48 24.28
N ALA A 69 -1.02 9.61 23.38
CA ALA A 69 -2.02 8.60 23.71
C ALA A 69 -1.49 7.56 24.69
N LYS A 70 -0.22 7.15 24.53
CA LYS A 70 0.49 6.29 25.48
C LYS A 70 0.60 6.95 26.85
N ALA A 71 1.03 8.21 26.92
CA ALA A 71 1.18 8.95 28.17
C ALA A 71 -0.16 9.16 28.90
N GLY A 72 -1.25 9.32 28.15
CA GLY A 72 -2.61 9.40 28.71
C GLY A 72 -3.19 8.07 29.21
N SER A 73 -2.51 6.94 28.96
CA SER A 73 -2.95 5.62 29.40
C SER A 73 -2.21 5.15 30.65
N LYS A 74 -2.95 4.58 31.61
CA LYS A 74 -2.36 3.98 32.83
C LYS A 74 -1.44 2.79 32.54
N THR A 75 -1.73 2.04 31.48
CA THR A 75 -0.95 0.84 31.10
C THR A 75 0.01 1.11 29.96
N GLY A 76 -0.03 2.30 29.35
CA GLY A 76 0.66 2.61 28.10
C GLY A 76 -0.02 2.01 26.85
N ASN A 77 -1.08 1.22 27.00
CA ASN A 77 -1.88 0.69 25.89
C ASN A 77 -3.18 1.49 25.76
N PHE A 78 -3.63 1.75 24.54
CA PHE A 78 -4.80 2.58 24.28
C PHE A 78 -5.52 2.12 23.01
N SER A 79 -6.78 2.52 22.86
CA SER A 79 -7.58 2.22 21.67
C SER A 79 -7.87 3.50 20.90
N PHE A 80 -8.03 3.40 19.58
CA PHE A 80 -8.40 4.52 18.71
C PHE A 80 -8.96 4.04 17.38
N TYR A 81 -9.65 4.90 16.64
CA TYR A 81 -10.15 4.56 15.30
C TYR A 81 -9.26 5.18 14.22
N ALA A 82 -8.70 4.33 13.35
CA ALA A 82 -8.07 4.74 12.09
C ALA A 82 -9.12 4.63 10.97
N GLY A 83 -9.86 5.72 10.75
CA GLY A 83 -11.03 5.67 9.87
C GLY A 83 -12.14 4.81 10.47
N GLN A 84 -12.57 3.80 9.72
CA GLN A 84 -13.52 2.78 10.19
C GLN A 84 -12.87 1.66 11.02
N HIS A 85 -11.54 1.56 11.03
CA HIS A 85 -10.85 0.43 11.64
C HIS A 85 -10.58 0.67 13.13
N PRO A 86 -11.05 -0.21 14.03
CA PRO A 86 -10.65 -0.17 15.44
C PRO A 86 -9.19 -0.62 15.57
N VAL A 87 -8.35 0.21 16.19
CA VAL A 87 -6.92 -0.05 16.38
C VAL A 87 -6.58 -0.01 17.87
N VAL A 88 -5.78 -0.98 18.31
CA VAL A 88 -5.21 -1.02 19.65
C VAL A 88 -3.73 -0.68 19.57
N GLY A 89 -3.34 0.45 20.16
CA GLY A 89 -1.95 0.83 20.36
C GLY A 89 -1.38 0.10 21.57
N VAL A 90 -0.26 -0.60 21.36
CA VAL A 90 0.42 -1.40 22.38
C VAL A 90 1.85 -0.91 22.63
N SER A 91 2.28 -0.83 23.88
CA SER A 91 3.64 -0.37 24.20
C SER A 91 4.28 -1.15 25.35
N GLY A 92 5.61 -1.09 25.43
CA GLY A 92 6.39 -1.86 26.40
C GLY A 92 6.97 -3.16 25.81
N GLN A 93 7.84 -3.79 26.59
CA GLN A 93 8.57 -4.99 26.15
C GLN A 93 7.63 -6.21 26.04
N GLU A 94 6.70 -6.33 26.97
CA GLU A 94 5.75 -7.43 27.11
C GLU A 94 4.77 -7.40 25.94
N ALA A 95 4.30 -6.20 25.57
CA ALA A 95 3.43 -6.04 24.43
C ALA A 95 4.15 -6.29 23.10
N ARG A 96 5.45 -5.97 23.00
CA ARG A 96 6.30 -6.35 21.86
C ARG A 96 6.43 -7.87 21.75
N LYS A 97 6.71 -8.56 22.85
CA LYS A 97 6.78 -10.04 22.90
C LYS A 97 5.42 -10.66 22.51
N MET A 98 4.32 -10.10 23.00
CA MET A 98 2.98 -10.56 22.61
C MET A 98 2.73 -10.35 21.10
N PHE A 99 3.11 -9.21 20.54
CA PHE A 99 2.86 -8.89 19.14
C PHE A 99 3.77 -9.64 18.15
N PHE A 100 5.05 -9.86 18.48
CA PHE A 100 6.05 -10.45 17.57
C PHE A 100 6.46 -11.89 17.91
N ASP A 101 6.55 -12.25 19.19
CA ASP A 101 7.11 -13.55 19.61
C ASP A 101 6.01 -14.60 19.82
N THR A 102 4.78 -14.15 20.10
CA THR A 102 3.67 -15.08 20.33
C THR A 102 3.11 -15.50 18.98
N SER A 103 3.02 -16.82 18.75
CA SER A 103 2.22 -17.42 17.70
C SER A 103 0.73 -17.19 17.98
N VAL A 104 0.29 -15.93 18.09
CA VAL A 104 -1.11 -15.58 18.10
C VAL A 104 -1.60 -15.90 16.69
N LYS A 105 -2.06 -17.14 16.51
CA LYS A 105 -2.63 -17.62 15.24
C LYS A 105 -3.77 -16.74 14.72
N GLU A 106 -4.26 -15.85 15.58
CA GLU A 106 -5.35 -14.90 15.35
C GLU A 106 -4.88 -13.53 14.79
N LEU A 107 -3.58 -13.21 14.78
CA LEU A 107 -3.08 -11.97 14.18
C LEU A 107 -2.69 -12.19 12.71
N GLY A 108 -3.53 -11.67 11.81
CA GLY A 108 -3.29 -11.69 10.37
C GLY A 108 -2.55 -10.45 9.88
N PHE A 109 -1.28 -10.62 9.48
CA PHE A 109 -0.47 -9.53 8.92
C PHE A 109 -1.07 -8.99 7.62
N SER A 110 -1.47 -9.89 6.72
CA SER A 110 -2.05 -9.58 5.41
C SER A 110 -3.30 -8.73 5.52
N GLU A 111 -4.19 -9.07 6.45
CA GLU A 111 -5.43 -8.36 6.72
C GLU A 111 -5.17 -6.97 7.30
N GLY A 112 -4.18 -6.85 8.19
CA GLY A 112 -3.76 -5.55 8.71
C GLY A 112 -3.16 -4.65 7.62
N TYR A 113 -2.33 -5.23 6.75
CA TYR A 113 -1.70 -4.54 5.62
C TYR A 113 -2.74 -4.06 4.61
N ALA A 114 -3.69 -4.91 4.21
CA ALA A 114 -4.78 -4.55 3.29
C ALA A 114 -5.73 -3.49 3.85
N ALA A 115 -5.93 -3.45 5.16
CA ALA A 115 -6.78 -2.42 5.79
C ALA A 115 -6.14 -1.03 5.80
N LEU A 116 -4.80 -0.94 5.92
CA LEU A 116 -4.09 0.33 6.08
C LEU A 116 -3.39 0.82 4.82
N LEU A 117 -3.23 -0.03 3.81
CA LEU A 117 -2.77 0.37 2.49
C LEU A 117 -3.97 0.24 1.56
N GLY A 118 -4.54 1.39 1.14
CA GLY A 118 -5.75 1.52 0.31
C GLY A 118 -5.59 0.96 -1.11
N GLY A 119 -5.19 -0.30 -1.18
CA GLY A 119 -3.98 -0.70 -1.87
C GLY A 119 -4.09 -2.15 -2.32
N THR A 120 -3.73 -3.07 -1.46
CA THR A 120 -3.70 -4.48 -1.83
C THR A 120 -5.10 -5.01 -2.18
N PRO A 121 -5.21 -5.91 -3.18
CA PRO A 121 -6.46 -6.62 -3.45
C PRO A 121 -6.97 -7.25 -2.15
N GLU A 122 -8.29 -7.23 -1.94
CA GLU A 122 -8.89 -7.88 -0.77
C GLU A 122 -8.48 -9.36 -0.72
N VAL A 123 -7.87 -9.76 0.39
CA VAL A 123 -7.66 -11.18 0.68
C VAL A 123 -9.04 -11.79 0.86
N LYS A 124 -9.50 -12.59 -0.12
CA LYS A 124 -10.75 -13.33 0.00
C LYS A 124 -10.66 -14.26 1.21
N ARG A 125 -11.45 -13.97 2.25
CA ARG A 125 -11.67 -14.89 3.36
C ARG A 125 -12.59 -16.01 2.90
N GLU A 126 -12.02 -17.12 2.42
CA GLU A 126 -12.74 -18.38 2.40
C GLU A 126 -12.87 -18.88 3.85
N GLY A 127 -14.10 -19.18 4.26
CA GLY A 127 -14.52 -19.23 5.67
C GLY A 127 -13.76 -20.21 6.57
N GLY A 128 -13.41 -19.73 7.76
CA GLY A 128 -12.90 -20.54 8.88
C GLY A 128 -11.92 -19.74 9.76
N PRO A 129 -11.77 -20.09 11.05
CA PRO A 129 -10.81 -19.41 11.94
C PRO A 129 -9.39 -19.56 11.40
N ALA A 130 -8.66 -18.45 11.38
CA ALA A 130 -7.34 -18.30 10.78
C ALA A 130 -6.38 -19.43 11.20
N LYS A 131 -5.99 -20.26 10.23
CA LYS A 131 -4.83 -21.12 10.36
C LYS A 131 -3.63 -20.33 9.84
N SER A 132 -2.81 -19.84 10.77
CA SER A 132 -1.51 -19.25 10.48
C SER A 132 -0.49 -20.34 10.16
N SER A 133 -0.69 -21.07 9.07
CA SER A 133 0.38 -21.84 8.42
C SER A 133 0.97 -20.97 7.32
N LEU A 134 2.30 -20.87 7.26
CA LEU A 134 3.05 -20.32 6.12
C LEU A 134 2.80 -21.10 4.79
N GLU A 135 1.89 -22.08 4.82
CA GLU A 135 1.51 -22.96 3.72
C GLU A 135 0.10 -22.68 3.16
N ASP A 136 -0.67 -21.75 3.72
CA ASP A 136 -1.98 -21.40 3.16
C ASP A 136 -1.80 -20.41 1.99
N ASN A 137 -2.64 -20.53 0.95
CA ASN A 137 -2.70 -19.81 -0.33
C ASN A 137 -2.80 -18.26 -0.25
N SER A 138 -2.13 -17.64 0.70
CA SER A 138 -2.10 -16.21 0.96
C SER A 138 -0.97 -15.54 0.17
N PHE A 139 -1.23 -14.33 -0.31
CA PHE A 139 -0.24 -13.49 -0.97
C PHE A 139 1.05 -13.34 -0.14
N THR A 140 0.94 -13.27 1.19
CA THR A 140 2.10 -13.12 2.08
C THR A 140 3.03 -14.35 2.07
N GLY A 141 2.48 -15.56 2.10
CA GLY A 141 3.29 -16.78 1.98
C GLY A 141 4.01 -16.85 0.63
N TYR A 142 3.28 -16.53 -0.44
CA TYR A 142 3.83 -16.39 -1.79
C TYR A 142 4.97 -15.34 -1.84
N PHE A 143 4.69 -14.10 -1.43
CA PHE A 143 5.61 -12.97 -1.45
C PHE A 143 6.88 -13.27 -0.66
N HIS A 144 6.75 -13.74 0.59
CA HIS A 144 7.91 -14.09 1.40
C HIS A 144 8.75 -15.19 0.76
N LYS A 145 8.12 -16.24 0.24
CA LYS A 145 8.82 -17.36 -0.41
C LYS A 145 9.60 -16.89 -1.64
N ARG A 146 9.01 -16.05 -2.49
CA ARG A 146 9.69 -15.48 -3.66
C ARG A 146 10.83 -14.54 -3.24
N LEU A 147 10.53 -13.60 -2.35
CA LEU A 147 11.50 -12.60 -1.88
C LEU A 147 12.72 -13.25 -1.24
N ILE A 148 12.53 -14.17 -0.29
CA ILE A 148 13.64 -14.86 0.41
C ILE A 148 14.57 -15.51 -0.60
N ASN A 149 14.05 -16.17 -1.63
CA ASN A 149 14.88 -16.84 -2.63
C ASN A 149 15.68 -15.84 -3.49
N LEU A 150 15.10 -14.69 -3.82
CA LEU A 150 15.75 -13.64 -4.59
C LEU A 150 16.83 -12.89 -3.79
N VAL A 151 16.64 -12.73 -2.47
CA VAL A 151 17.61 -12.06 -1.59
C VAL A 151 18.60 -13.01 -0.92
N LYS A 152 18.67 -14.29 -1.33
CA LYS A 152 19.69 -15.22 -0.82
C LYS A 152 21.09 -14.71 -1.14
N GLY A 153 22.03 -14.95 -0.23
CA GLY A 153 23.42 -14.50 -0.37
C GLY A 153 24.08 -14.85 -1.71
N ASN A 154 23.80 -16.04 -2.26
CA ASN A 154 24.34 -16.44 -3.57
C ASN A 154 23.78 -15.60 -4.73
N ARG A 155 22.48 -15.28 -4.72
CA ARG A 155 21.84 -14.42 -5.74
C ARG A 155 22.39 -13.00 -5.66
N LEU A 156 22.45 -12.44 -4.44
CA LEU A 156 23.02 -11.12 -4.21
C LEU A 156 24.50 -11.04 -4.62
N LYS A 157 25.29 -12.08 -4.33
CA LYS A 157 26.70 -12.15 -4.72
C LYS A 157 26.87 -12.10 -6.24
N ASN A 158 26.01 -12.80 -6.99
CA ASN A 158 26.06 -12.78 -8.45
C ASN A 158 25.68 -11.40 -9.01
N GLY A 159 24.65 -10.76 -8.45
CA GLY A 159 24.19 -9.43 -8.87
C GLY A 159 25.05 -8.25 -8.39
N LEU A 160 25.92 -8.46 -7.39
CA LEU A 160 26.67 -7.39 -6.71
C LEU A 160 27.49 -6.54 -7.69
N SER A 161 28.16 -7.17 -8.65
CA SER A 161 28.99 -6.44 -9.62
C SER A 161 28.18 -5.42 -10.43
N GLN A 162 26.93 -5.76 -10.77
CA GLN A 162 26.05 -4.91 -11.56
C GLN A 162 25.44 -3.80 -10.68
N LEU A 163 25.06 -4.10 -9.43
CA LEU A 163 24.64 -3.09 -8.46
C LEU A 163 25.74 -2.04 -8.20
N MET A 164 27.01 -2.48 -8.13
CA MET A 164 28.14 -1.57 -7.98
C MET A 164 28.36 -0.69 -9.21
N LYS A 165 28.16 -1.24 -10.42
CA LYS A 165 28.21 -0.45 -11.66
C LYS A 165 27.12 0.61 -11.69
N ASP A 166 25.89 0.25 -11.34
CA ASP A 166 24.76 1.19 -11.25
C ASP A 166 25.04 2.31 -10.24
N ALA A 167 25.54 1.95 -9.05
CA ALA A 167 25.91 2.93 -8.03
C ALA A 167 26.96 3.91 -8.57
N ARG A 168 28.01 3.39 -9.20
CA ARG A 168 29.08 4.19 -9.79
C ARG A 168 28.55 5.13 -10.88
N ALA A 169 27.74 4.61 -11.80
CA ALA A 169 27.14 5.40 -12.87
C ALA A 169 26.25 6.52 -12.33
N ASN A 170 25.42 6.23 -11.32
CA ASN A 170 24.60 7.26 -10.66
C ASN A 170 25.47 8.33 -9.99
N PHE A 171 26.52 7.94 -9.24
CA PHE A 171 27.42 8.91 -8.62
C PHE A 171 28.18 9.75 -9.66
N ASP A 172 28.58 9.15 -10.78
CA ASP A 172 29.28 9.86 -11.84
C ASP A 172 28.34 10.87 -12.54
N ASN A 173 27.08 10.52 -12.76
CA ASN A 173 26.05 11.43 -13.26
C ASN A 173 25.80 12.59 -12.30
N LEU A 174 25.68 12.31 -10.99
CA LEU A 174 25.52 13.36 -9.97
C LEU A 174 26.75 14.28 -9.89
N ALA A 175 27.95 13.74 -10.05
CA ALA A 175 29.19 14.51 -10.05
C ALA A 175 29.33 15.40 -11.31
N ALA A 176 28.73 14.98 -12.43
CA ALA A 176 28.69 15.73 -13.67
C ALA A 176 27.68 16.89 -13.63
N ASP A 177 26.76 16.94 -12.67
CA ASP A 177 25.82 18.06 -12.51
C ASP A 177 26.59 19.37 -12.23
N PRO A 178 26.44 20.41 -13.07
CA PRO A 178 27.14 21.68 -12.91
C PRO A 178 26.90 22.36 -11.56
N ASN A 179 25.71 22.17 -10.98
CA ASN A 179 25.31 22.79 -9.72
C ASN A 179 25.83 22.01 -8.51
N ARG A 180 26.35 20.79 -8.70
CA ARG A 180 26.85 19.88 -7.64
C ARG A 180 25.88 19.74 -6.46
N ARG A 181 24.59 19.76 -6.75
CA ARG A 181 23.50 19.64 -5.79
C ARG A 181 22.55 18.57 -6.29
N THR A 182 22.04 17.81 -5.35
CA THR A 182 20.98 16.83 -5.61
C THR A 182 19.98 16.91 -4.48
N ASP A 183 18.72 16.66 -4.81
CA ASP A 183 17.74 16.27 -3.80
C ASP A 183 17.97 14.77 -3.48
N PRO A 184 18.34 14.40 -2.24
CA PRO A 184 18.52 13.00 -1.88
C PRO A 184 17.21 12.22 -1.90
N PHE A 185 16.04 12.88 -1.74
CA PHE A 185 14.75 12.21 -1.87
C PHE A 185 14.44 11.80 -3.30
N GLU A 186 15.04 12.45 -4.29
CA GLU A 186 14.95 12.03 -5.68
C GLU A 186 16.08 11.06 -6.06
N SER A 187 17.34 11.44 -5.85
CA SER A 187 18.48 10.67 -6.37
C SER A 187 18.68 9.34 -5.67
N VAL A 188 18.53 9.29 -4.34
CA VAL A 188 18.62 8.02 -3.60
C VAL A 188 17.40 7.15 -3.90
N TYR A 189 16.20 7.74 -4.01
CA TYR A 189 14.99 6.97 -4.32
C TYR A 189 15.07 6.33 -5.72
N ARG A 190 15.52 7.07 -6.74
CA ARG A 190 15.78 6.52 -8.09
C ARG A 190 16.81 5.38 -8.06
N LEU A 191 17.90 5.53 -7.31
CA LEU A 191 18.92 4.49 -7.18
C LEU A 191 18.37 3.24 -6.48
N VAL A 192 17.61 3.42 -5.40
CA VAL A 192 16.94 2.31 -4.69
C VAL A 192 15.96 1.61 -5.62
N PHE A 193 15.19 2.35 -6.41
CA PHE A 193 14.26 1.77 -7.37
C PHE A 193 14.99 0.96 -8.46
N GLN A 194 16.13 1.47 -8.97
CA GLN A 194 16.98 0.73 -9.90
C GLN A 194 17.48 -0.59 -9.30
N PHE A 195 17.95 -0.57 -8.05
CA PHE A 195 18.42 -1.76 -7.35
C PHE A 195 17.31 -2.77 -7.09
N THR A 196 16.10 -2.29 -6.77
CA THR A 196 14.91 -3.13 -6.66
C THR A 196 14.63 -3.81 -8.00
N MET A 197 14.59 -3.05 -9.11
CA MET A 197 14.35 -3.63 -10.42
C MET A 197 15.39 -4.68 -10.79
N ARG A 198 16.67 -4.40 -10.52
CA ARG A 198 17.77 -5.34 -10.79
C ARG A 198 17.73 -6.60 -9.94
N THR A 199 17.29 -6.50 -8.70
CA THR A 199 17.35 -7.62 -7.75
C THR A 199 16.12 -8.51 -7.81
N VAL A 200 14.92 -7.91 -7.93
CA VAL A 200 13.65 -8.63 -7.79
C VAL A 200 12.76 -8.56 -9.02
N ALA A 201 13.09 -7.74 -10.02
CA ALA A 201 12.39 -7.67 -11.30
C ALA A 201 13.36 -8.05 -12.45
N CYS A 202 13.57 -7.18 -13.42
CA CYS A 202 14.33 -7.50 -14.63
C CYS A 202 15.43 -6.48 -14.97
N ASN A 203 16.47 -6.98 -15.65
CA ASN A 203 17.60 -6.15 -16.08
C ASN A 203 17.20 -5.14 -17.16
N GLU A 204 16.24 -5.47 -18.03
CA GLU A 204 15.78 -4.59 -19.12
C GLU A 204 15.24 -3.26 -18.59
N ILE A 205 14.52 -3.27 -17.45
CA ILE A 205 14.07 -2.04 -16.80
C ILE A 205 15.24 -1.35 -16.10
N ALA A 206 16.12 -2.09 -15.42
CA ALA A 206 17.23 -1.50 -14.67
C ALA A 206 18.32 -0.88 -15.55
N ASP A 207 18.51 -1.39 -16.77
CA ASP A 207 19.54 -0.96 -17.71
C ASP A 207 19.07 0.18 -18.64
N ASP A 208 17.76 0.34 -18.87
CA ASP A 208 17.20 1.43 -19.68
C ASP A 208 16.71 2.57 -18.77
N PRO A 209 17.42 3.71 -18.68
CA PRO A 209 17.04 4.81 -17.80
C PRO A 209 15.68 5.44 -18.17
N VAL A 210 15.25 5.35 -19.43
CA VAL A 210 13.97 5.90 -19.89
C VAL A 210 12.83 4.99 -19.45
N VAL A 211 12.98 3.67 -19.60
CA VAL A 211 11.98 2.71 -19.12
C VAL A 211 11.92 2.71 -17.60
N LEU A 212 13.07 2.74 -16.93
CA LEU A 212 13.16 2.85 -15.47
C LEU A 212 12.40 4.08 -14.94
N ALA A 213 12.62 5.25 -15.54
CA ALA A 213 11.96 6.48 -15.13
C ALA A 213 10.43 6.41 -15.32
N LYS A 214 9.96 5.81 -16.42
CA LYS A 214 8.52 5.60 -16.67
C LYS A 214 7.92 4.60 -15.68
N CYS A 215 8.62 3.50 -15.40
CA CYS A 215 8.20 2.55 -14.38
C CYS A 215 8.08 3.22 -13.01
N LEU A 216 9.07 4.05 -12.64
CA LEU A 216 9.05 4.80 -11.40
C LEU A 216 7.86 5.77 -11.33
N GLU A 217 7.60 6.52 -12.40
CA GLU A 217 6.47 7.44 -12.47
C GLU A 217 5.12 6.73 -12.25
N TYR A 218 4.91 5.57 -12.89
CA TYR A 218 3.68 4.81 -12.68
C TYR A 218 3.60 4.17 -11.29
N PHE A 219 4.73 3.79 -10.71
CA PHE A 219 4.80 3.32 -9.34
C PHE A 219 4.43 4.42 -8.33
N GLU A 220 5.06 5.59 -8.45
CA GLU A 220 4.76 6.78 -7.64
C GLU A 220 3.29 7.22 -7.82
N MET A 221 2.74 7.10 -9.03
CA MET A 221 1.32 7.35 -9.28
C MET A 221 0.44 6.43 -8.44
N ILE A 222 0.77 5.13 -8.36
CA ILE A 222 0.05 4.17 -7.51
C ILE A 222 0.23 4.53 -6.03
N GLU A 223 1.45 4.79 -5.57
CA GLU A 223 1.72 5.14 -4.17
C GLU A 223 0.98 6.41 -3.73
N SER A 224 0.96 7.43 -4.59
CA SER A 224 0.28 8.71 -4.32
C SER A 224 -1.23 8.57 -4.09
N THR A 225 -1.82 7.44 -4.48
CA THR A 225 -3.25 7.16 -4.32
C THR A 225 -3.58 6.65 -2.91
N ALA A 226 -2.60 6.11 -2.19
CA ALA A 226 -2.71 5.61 -0.82
C ALA A 226 -2.74 6.77 0.21
N THR A 227 -3.71 7.67 0.05
CA THR A 227 -3.88 8.84 0.92
C THR A 227 -4.56 8.47 2.24
N PRO A 228 -4.33 9.22 3.34
CA PRO A 228 -5.10 9.07 4.57
C PRO A 228 -6.63 9.02 4.36
N PHE A 229 -7.14 9.83 3.42
CA PHE A 229 -8.56 9.85 3.08
C PHE A 229 -9.05 8.53 2.48
N SER A 230 -8.24 7.87 1.64
CA SER A 230 -8.59 6.56 1.07
C SER A 230 -8.70 5.47 2.14
N ILE A 231 -7.90 5.56 3.21
CA ILE A 231 -7.93 4.63 4.35
C ILE A 231 -9.11 4.98 5.27
N MET A 232 -9.34 6.27 5.52
CA MET A 232 -10.41 6.72 6.40
C MET A 232 -11.80 6.54 5.80
N TYR A 233 -11.91 6.67 4.48
CA TYR A 233 -13.18 6.70 3.74
C TYR A 233 -13.09 5.88 2.44
N PRO A 234 -12.85 4.56 2.51
CA PRO A 234 -12.63 3.72 1.33
C PRO A 234 -13.85 3.59 0.41
N TRP A 235 -15.05 3.88 0.93
CA TRP A 235 -16.33 3.88 0.20
C TRP A 235 -16.52 5.10 -0.71
N LEU A 236 -15.72 6.16 -0.56
CA LEU A 236 -15.82 7.32 -1.44
C LEU A 236 -15.30 6.97 -2.85
N PRO A 237 -16.01 7.37 -3.93
CA PRO A 237 -15.54 7.23 -5.30
C PRO A 237 -14.43 8.27 -5.56
N LEU A 238 -13.22 7.99 -5.07
CA LEU A 238 -12.08 8.89 -5.21
C LEU A 238 -11.42 8.73 -6.59
N PRO A 239 -11.06 9.82 -7.28
CA PRO A 239 -10.25 9.77 -8.52
C PRO A 239 -8.93 9.01 -8.36
N ALA A 240 -8.45 8.88 -7.12
CA ALA A 240 -7.33 8.04 -6.73
C ALA A 240 -7.48 6.59 -7.22
N LYS A 241 -8.68 5.99 -7.17
CA LYS A 241 -8.90 4.62 -7.64
C LYS A 241 -8.64 4.49 -9.15
N LEU A 242 -9.10 5.46 -9.94
CA LEU A 242 -8.88 5.48 -11.39
C LEU A 242 -7.41 5.67 -11.75
N LYS A 243 -6.73 6.65 -11.11
CA LYS A 243 -5.29 6.86 -11.31
C LYS A 243 -4.49 5.60 -11.01
N ARG A 244 -4.87 4.90 -9.95
CA ARG A 244 -4.24 3.66 -9.53
C ARG A 244 -4.42 2.53 -10.54
N THR A 245 -5.65 2.31 -11.01
CA THR A 245 -5.92 1.32 -12.06
C THR A 245 -5.16 1.65 -13.34
N TRP A 246 -5.09 2.92 -13.71
CA TRP A 246 -4.33 3.37 -14.87
C TRP A 246 -2.83 3.11 -14.72
N GLY A 247 -2.21 3.54 -13.61
CA GLY A 247 -0.79 3.27 -13.32
C GLY A 247 -0.48 1.77 -13.31
N GLY A 248 -1.35 0.96 -12.70
CA GLY A 248 -1.21 -0.51 -12.70
C GLY A 248 -1.29 -1.11 -14.10
N ALA A 249 -2.21 -0.63 -14.95
CA ALA A 249 -2.31 -1.07 -16.34
C ALA A 249 -1.09 -0.69 -17.18
N GLN A 250 -0.52 0.50 -16.97
CA GLN A 250 0.70 0.92 -17.67
C GLN A 250 1.92 0.08 -17.27
N LEU A 251 2.08 -0.20 -15.98
CA LEU A 251 3.11 -1.14 -15.51
C LEU A 251 2.90 -2.54 -16.09
N TYR A 252 1.65 -3.01 -16.14
CA TYR A 252 1.30 -4.28 -16.79
C TYR A 252 1.77 -4.35 -18.23
N MET A 253 1.54 -3.29 -19.00
CA MET A 253 1.98 -3.25 -20.40
C MET A 253 3.51 -3.25 -20.55
N ILE A 254 4.25 -2.62 -19.62
CA ILE A 254 5.72 -2.65 -19.65
C ILE A 254 6.24 -4.07 -19.40
N PHE A 255 5.81 -4.70 -18.29
CA PHE A 255 6.23 -6.06 -17.96
C PHE A 255 5.80 -7.07 -19.02
N LYS A 256 4.57 -6.95 -19.55
CA LYS A 256 4.08 -7.82 -20.62
C LYS A 256 4.96 -7.74 -21.87
N ARG A 257 5.36 -6.55 -22.30
CA ARG A 257 6.23 -6.39 -23.49
C ARG A 257 7.57 -7.08 -23.31
N ILE A 258 8.16 -6.99 -22.12
CA ILE A 258 9.44 -7.65 -21.81
C ILE A 258 9.26 -9.17 -21.84
N VAL A 259 8.23 -9.69 -21.17
CA VAL A 259 7.94 -11.13 -21.15
C VAL A 259 7.65 -11.67 -22.54
N ASP A 260 6.80 -10.98 -23.32
CA ASP A 260 6.48 -11.34 -24.71
C ASP A 260 7.75 -11.36 -25.58
N ALA A 261 8.63 -10.36 -25.45
CA ALA A 261 9.89 -10.30 -26.18
C ALA A 261 10.81 -11.48 -25.79
N ARG A 262 10.92 -11.79 -24.50
CA ARG A 262 11.70 -12.96 -24.03
C ARG A 262 11.21 -14.25 -24.67
N HIS A 263 9.90 -14.46 -24.71
CA HIS A 263 9.31 -15.64 -25.33
C HIS A 263 9.50 -15.68 -26.85
N ALA A 264 9.30 -14.56 -27.54
CA ALA A 264 9.44 -14.49 -29.00
C ALA A 264 10.88 -14.78 -29.46
N GLU A 265 11.87 -14.35 -28.67
CA GLU A 265 13.29 -14.50 -28.99
C GLU A 265 13.90 -15.75 -28.34
N GLY A 266 13.14 -16.51 -27.56
CA GLY A 266 13.60 -17.71 -26.87
C GLY A 266 14.74 -17.44 -25.87
N ARG A 267 14.88 -16.20 -25.41
CA ARG A 267 15.94 -15.81 -24.46
C ARG A 267 15.54 -16.13 -23.03
N ARG A 268 16.55 -16.39 -22.21
CA ARG A 268 16.40 -16.62 -20.78
C ARG A 268 17.46 -15.82 -20.04
N GLU A 269 17.03 -14.97 -19.11
CA GLU A 269 17.93 -14.12 -18.31
C GLU A 269 18.21 -14.72 -16.93
N ASP A 270 19.29 -14.30 -16.28
CA ASP A 270 19.57 -14.64 -14.87
C ASP A 270 19.14 -13.50 -13.94
N ASP A 271 17.83 -13.28 -13.83
CA ASP A 271 17.25 -12.21 -13.02
C ASP A 271 15.96 -12.64 -12.28
N GLY A 272 15.41 -11.70 -11.50
CA GLY A 272 14.24 -11.94 -10.67
C GLY A 272 12.98 -12.28 -11.48
N LEU A 273 12.79 -11.60 -12.61
CA LEU A 273 11.67 -11.83 -13.52
C LEU A 273 11.73 -13.25 -14.07
N GLN A 274 12.90 -13.71 -14.52
CA GLN A 274 13.03 -15.08 -14.99
C GLN A 274 12.77 -16.09 -13.88
N TYR A 275 13.27 -15.83 -12.67
CA TYR A 275 12.97 -16.68 -11.52
C TYR A 275 11.45 -16.79 -11.27
N LEU A 276 10.70 -15.69 -11.32
CA LEU A 276 9.25 -15.71 -11.10
C LEU A 276 8.52 -16.47 -12.22
N LEU A 277 8.90 -16.26 -13.48
CA LEU A 277 8.38 -17.01 -14.63
C LEU A 277 8.65 -18.52 -14.48
N ASP A 278 9.86 -18.91 -14.08
CA ASP A 278 10.26 -20.31 -13.86
C ASP A 278 9.48 -20.96 -12.70
N GLN A 279 8.90 -20.16 -11.81
CA GLN A 279 8.03 -20.63 -10.73
C GLN A 279 6.54 -20.74 -11.14
N GLY A 280 6.21 -20.40 -12.39
CA GLY A 280 4.84 -20.44 -12.93
C GLY A 280 4.01 -19.18 -12.66
N ASP A 281 4.64 -18.08 -12.22
CA ASP A 281 3.94 -16.84 -11.91
C ASP A 281 3.52 -16.15 -13.23
N ASN A 282 2.27 -15.67 -13.30
CA ASN A 282 1.82 -14.88 -14.44
C ASN A 282 2.24 -13.40 -14.28
N ILE A 283 2.06 -12.59 -15.34
CA ILE A 283 2.48 -11.18 -15.33
C ILE A 283 1.82 -10.38 -14.19
N THR A 284 0.56 -10.66 -13.86
CA THR A 284 -0.16 -10.00 -12.76
C THR A 284 0.45 -10.37 -11.41
N ASP A 285 0.80 -11.64 -11.20
CA ASP A 285 1.47 -12.10 -9.97
C ASP A 285 2.85 -11.44 -9.83
N ILE A 286 3.62 -11.40 -10.93
CA ILE A 286 4.94 -10.76 -11.00
C ILE A 286 4.87 -9.28 -10.61
N ILE A 287 3.92 -8.54 -11.18
CA ILE A 287 3.75 -7.11 -10.87
C ILE A 287 3.33 -6.95 -9.42
N THR A 288 2.38 -7.75 -8.95
CA THR A 288 1.94 -7.69 -7.55
C THR A 288 3.11 -7.97 -6.60
N PHE A 289 3.97 -8.93 -6.93
CA PHE A 289 5.19 -9.21 -6.18
C PHE A 289 6.19 -8.05 -6.21
N VAL A 290 6.49 -7.49 -7.39
CA VAL A 290 7.48 -6.40 -7.52
C VAL A 290 6.99 -5.11 -6.85
N LEU A 291 5.68 -4.85 -6.87
CA LEU A 291 5.09 -3.63 -6.31
C LEU A 291 4.80 -3.71 -4.81
N GLY A 292 4.65 -4.92 -4.24
CA GLY A 292 4.38 -5.13 -2.81
C GLY A 292 2.91 -5.08 -2.43
#